data_AF-A0A1C5MGW3-F1
#
_entry.id   AF-A0A1C5MGW3-F1
#
_cell.length_a   1.000
_cell.length_b   1.000
_cell.length_c   1.000
_cell.angle_alpha   90.00
_cell.angle_beta   90.00
_cell.angle_gamma   90.00
#
_symmetry.space_group_name_H-M   'P 1'
#
loop_
_entity.id
_entity.type
_entity.pdbx_description
1 polymer ?
#
loop_
_entity_poly.entity_id
_entity_poly.type
_entity_poly.pdbx_seq_one_letter_code
_entity_poly.pdbx_strand_id
1 'polypeptide(L)'
;MRTVCISLKELYEEKGAELFYGGHIEHRQEGDTEYYDLRKPVDNLYLACDGEKCRIIHEDNKMVILETVDTQMRIYLTREEYQIATFS
;
A
#
# COMPACT_ATOMS: atom_id res chain seq x y z
N MET A 1 13.81 0.40 -13.88
CA MET A 1 12.55 0.41 -13.10
C MET A 1 12.64 1.48 -12.04
N ARG A 2 11.57 2.24 -11.82
CA ARG A 2 11.49 3.26 -10.75
C ARG A 2 11.01 2.61 -9.46
N THR A 3 11.55 3.06 -8.32
CA THR A 3 11.17 2.61 -6.98
C THR A 3 10.57 3.76 -6.19
N VAL A 4 9.61 3.45 -5.33
CA VAL A 4 8.95 4.37 -4.41
C VAL A 4 8.82 3.70 -3.04
N CYS A 5 8.69 4.48 -1.99
CA CYS A 5 8.23 3.97 -0.69
C CYS A 5 6.70 4.14 -0.61
N ILE A 6 6.03 3.19 0.05
CA ILE A 6 4.59 3.28 0.31
C ILE A 6 4.31 3.83 1.71
N SER A 7 3.35 4.73 1.84
CA SER A 7 2.82 5.29 3.09
C SER A 7 1.38 4.80 3.24
N LEU A 8 1.21 3.68 3.93
CA LEU A 8 -0.09 3.13 4.29
C LEU A 8 -0.77 3.98 5.35
N LYS A 9 0.01 4.68 6.19
CA LYS A 9 -0.52 5.66 7.14
C LYS A 9 -1.26 6.79 6.43
N GLU A 10 -0.60 7.49 5.51
CA GLU A 10 -1.24 8.61 4.79
C GLU A 10 -2.46 8.14 4.00
N LEU A 11 -2.37 6.95 3.39
CA LEU A 11 -3.51 6.37 2.68
C LEU A 11 -4.69 6.08 3.60
N TYR A 12 -4.42 5.51 4.79
CA TYR A 12 -5.44 5.23 5.79
C TYR A 12 -6.10 6.50 6.33
N GLU A 13 -5.32 7.53 6.63
CA GLU A 13 -5.83 8.79 7.17
C GLU A 13 -6.70 9.56 6.16
N GLU A 14 -6.34 9.53 4.88
CA GLU A 14 -7.07 10.23 3.82
C GLU A 14 -8.28 9.45 3.27
N LYS A 15 -8.19 8.12 3.15
CA LYS A 15 -9.20 7.28 2.48
C LYS A 15 -9.81 6.18 3.33
N GLY A 16 -9.30 5.94 4.52
CA GLY A 16 -9.70 4.81 5.38
C GLY A 16 -9.02 3.50 4.99
N ALA A 17 -9.52 2.40 5.56
CA ALA A 17 -8.84 1.11 5.51
C ALA A 17 -8.90 0.39 4.16
N GLU A 18 -9.89 0.67 3.33
CA GLU A 18 -10.19 -0.15 2.14
C GLU A 18 -9.63 0.47 0.86
N LEU A 19 -8.87 -0.32 0.10
CA LEU A 19 -8.39 0.04 -1.23
C LEU A 19 -9.42 -0.30 -2.31
N PHE A 20 -9.49 0.52 -3.36
CA PHE A 20 -10.42 0.37 -4.48
C PHE A 20 -10.31 -0.97 -5.20
N TYR A 21 -9.08 -1.46 -5.43
CA TYR A 21 -8.82 -2.74 -6.11
C TYR A 21 -8.77 -3.94 -5.15
N GLY A 22 -9.21 -3.73 -3.91
CA GLY A 22 -9.12 -4.71 -2.84
C GLY A 22 -7.78 -4.62 -2.10
N GLY A 23 -7.86 -4.85 -0.80
CA GLY A 23 -6.78 -4.59 0.13
C GLY A 23 -7.35 -3.87 1.33
N HIS A 24 -6.98 -4.32 2.52
CA HIS A 24 -7.40 -3.76 3.79
C HIS A 24 -6.15 -3.36 4.59
N ILE A 25 -6.08 -2.10 4.98
CA ILE A 25 -5.05 -1.58 5.86
C ILE A 25 -5.46 -1.88 7.30
N GLU A 26 -4.75 -2.82 7.92
CA GLU A 26 -4.87 -3.12 9.33
C GLU A 26 -4.09 -2.07 10.13
N HIS A 27 -4.79 -1.25 10.91
CA HIS A 27 -4.20 -0.31 11.86
C HIS A 27 -4.15 -0.94 13.26
N ARG A 28 -2.97 -0.90 13.89
CA ARG A 28 -2.74 -1.37 15.26
C ARG A 28 -1.93 -0.34 16.04
N GLN A 29 -2.30 -0.14 17.30
CA GLN A 29 -1.57 0.73 18.21
C GLN A 29 -1.02 -0.08 19.38
N GLU A 30 0.30 -0.01 19.59
CA GLU A 30 0.99 -0.62 20.72
C GLU A 30 1.74 0.47 21.51
N GLY A 31 1.12 0.93 22.60
CA GLY A 31 1.60 2.10 23.34
C GLY A 31 1.51 3.37 22.49
N ASP A 32 2.63 4.04 22.29
CA ASP A 32 2.75 5.26 21.47
C ASP A 32 3.12 4.97 20.01
N THR A 33 3.25 3.69 19.63
CA THR A 33 3.64 3.29 18.27
C THR A 33 2.41 2.83 17.48
N GLU A 34 2.27 3.34 16.26
CA GLU A 34 1.22 2.94 15.31
C GLU A 34 1.83 2.10 14.19
N TYR A 35 1.12 1.05 13.80
CA TYR A 35 1.47 0.15 12.72
C TYR A 35 0.34 0.11 11.70
N TYR A 36 0.71 0.15 10.42
CA TYR A 36 -0.22 0.02 9.30
C TYR A 36 0.30 -1.07 8.37
N ASP A 37 -0.47 -2.15 8.25
CA ASP A 37 -0.13 -3.30 7.42
C ASP A 37 -1.21 -3.52 6.36
N LEU A 38 -0.82 -3.64 5.10
CA LEU A 38 -1.75 -3.92 4.01
C LEU A 38 -1.92 -5.43 3.85
N ARG A 39 -3.18 -5.88 3.85
CA ARG A 39 -3.55 -7.29 3.67
C ARG A 39 -4.60 -7.48 2.60
N LYS A 40 -4.67 -8.67 1.99
CA LYS A 40 -5.86 -9.07 1.23
C LYS A 40 -6.95 -9.62 2.17
N PRO A 41 -8.20 -9.12 2.07
CA PRO A 41 -9.27 -9.57 2.96
C PRO A 41 -9.65 -11.05 2.83
N VAL A 42 -9.57 -11.62 1.62
CA VAL A 42 -10.12 -12.96 1.33
C VAL A 42 -9.32 -14.09 1.99
N ASP A 43 -8.00 -13.93 2.09
CA ASP A 43 -7.06 -14.93 2.60
C ASP A 43 -6.18 -14.40 3.75
N ASN A 44 -6.44 -13.17 4.20
CA ASN A 44 -5.63 -12.44 5.16
C ASN A 44 -4.14 -12.34 4.77
N LEU A 45 -3.84 -12.45 3.47
CA LEU A 45 -2.47 -12.45 2.95
C LEU A 45 -1.82 -11.09 3.21
N TYR A 46 -0.67 -11.11 3.87
CA TYR A 46 0.16 -9.93 4.06
C TYR A 46 0.75 -9.45 2.73
N LEU A 47 0.53 -8.19 2.39
CA LEU A 47 1.03 -7.58 1.16
C LEU A 47 2.22 -6.65 1.41
N ALA A 48 2.10 -5.73 2.37
CA ALA A 48 3.17 -4.77 2.69
C ALA A 48 3.02 -4.13 4.06
N CYS A 49 4.10 -3.62 4.63
CA CYS A 49 4.07 -2.69 5.75
C CYS A 49 4.18 -1.23 5.30
N ASP A 50 3.83 -0.32 6.20
CA ASP A 50 4.13 1.10 6.07
C ASP A 50 5.62 1.36 5.87
N GLY A 51 5.95 2.23 4.93
CA GLY A 51 7.32 2.58 4.55
C GLY A 51 8.00 1.57 3.60
N GLU A 52 7.34 0.48 3.20
CA GLU A 52 7.98 -0.55 2.39
C GLU A 52 8.37 -0.06 0.98
N LYS A 53 9.55 -0.47 0.52
CA LYS A 53 10.02 -0.14 -0.83
C LYS A 53 9.34 -1.01 -1.87
N CYS A 54 8.79 -0.34 -2.87
CA CYS A 54 8.09 -0.96 -3.99
C CYS A 54 8.70 -0.54 -5.33
N ARG A 55 8.58 -1.42 -6.33
CA ARG A 55 8.86 -1.15 -7.73
C ARG A 55 7.57 -0.85 -8.45
N ILE A 56 7.56 0.18 -9.31
CA ILE A 56 6.45 0.41 -10.22
C ILE A 56 6.60 -0.56 -11.39
N ILE A 57 5.67 -1.52 -11.51
CA ILE A 57 5.68 -2.54 -12.58
C ILE A 57 4.68 -2.23 -13.70
N HIS A 58 3.65 -1.43 -13.42
CA HIS A 58 2.68 -0.94 -14.39
C HIS A 58 2.14 0.42 -13.97
N GLU A 59 1.96 1.32 -14.93
CA GLU A 59 1.40 2.66 -14.71
C GLU A 59 0.63 3.08 -15.97
N ASP A 60 -0.68 3.32 -15.82
CA ASP A 60 -1.51 3.92 -16.87
C ASP A 60 -2.49 4.94 -16.27
N ASN A 61 -3.42 5.44 -17.09
CA ASN A 61 -4.38 6.47 -16.64
C ASN A 61 -5.43 5.97 -15.64
N LYS A 62 -5.58 4.65 -15.48
CA LYS A 62 -6.58 4.03 -14.60
C LYS A 62 -5.95 3.54 -13.30
N MET A 63 -4.77 2.93 -13.39
CA MET A 63 -4.18 2.22 -12.26
C MET A 63 -2.65 2.25 -12.24
N VAL A 64 -2.13 2.01 -11.04
CA VAL A 64 -0.71 1.77 -10.79
C VAL A 64 -0.57 0.43 -10.08
N ILE A 65 0.37 -0.40 -10.53
CA ILE A 65 0.71 -1.66 -9.87
C ILE A 65 2.11 -1.53 -9.29
N LEU A 66 2.17 -1.71 -7.98
CA LEU A 66 3.41 -1.77 -7.22
C LEU A 66 3.75 -3.23 -6.91
N GLU A 67 5.04 -3.54 -6.90
CA GLU A 67 5.58 -4.83 -6.46
C GLU A 67 6.58 -4.59 -5.33
N THR A 68 6.36 -5.19 -4.16
CA THR A 68 7.28 -5.08 -3.03
C THR A 68 8.64 -5.68 -3.39
N VAL A 69 9.72 -5.04 -2.94
CA VAL A 69 11.08 -5.45 -3.30
C VAL A 69 11.44 -6.80 -2.68
N ASP A 70 11.02 -7.04 -1.44
CA ASP A 70 11.46 -8.18 -0.64
C ASP A 70 10.55 -9.40 -0.84
N THR A 71 9.23 -9.20 -0.81
CA THR A 71 8.24 -10.28 -0.87
C THR A 71 7.65 -10.52 -2.26
N GLN A 72 7.90 -9.63 -3.24
CA GLN A 72 7.34 -9.69 -4.60
C GLN A 72 5.80 -9.73 -4.62
N MET A 73 5.18 -9.17 -3.58
CA MET A 73 3.73 -9.03 -3.48
C MET A 73 3.28 -7.84 -4.31
N ARG A 74 2.10 -7.99 -4.93
CA ARG A 74 1.54 -6.95 -5.81
C ARG A 74 0.44 -6.17 -5.10
N ILE A 75 0.55 -4.85 -5.18
CA ILE A 75 -0.41 -3.88 -4.66
C ILE A 75 -1.01 -3.14 -5.85
N TYR A 76 -2.32 -3.02 -5.86
CA TYR A 76 -3.08 -2.42 -6.95
C TYR A 76 -3.71 -1.14 -6.44
N LEU A 77 -3.34 -0.01 -7.03
CA LEU A 77 -3.79 1.31 -6.60
C LEU A 77 -4.44 2.04 -7.77
N THR A 78 -5.49 2.80 -7.48
CA THR A 78 -5.93 3.89 -8.34
C THR A 78 -4.85 4.97 -8.41
N ARG A 79 -4.96 5.87 -9.38
CA ARG A 79 -4.04 7.02 -9.48
C ARG A 79 -4.03 7.89 -8.23
N GLU A 80 -5.21 8.10 -7.65
CA GLU A 80 -5.37 8.90 -6.45
C GLU A 80 -4.75 8.22 -5.23
N GLU A 81 -5.04 6.93 -5.03
CA GLU A 81 -4.41 6.17 -3.92
C GLU A 81 -2.89 6.13 -4.08
N TYR A 82 -2.37 5.98 -5.30
CA TYR A 82 -0.93 6.05 -5.55
C TYR A 82 -0.33 7.42 -5.21
N GLN A 83 -1.03 8.52 -5.51
CA GLN A 83 -0.56 9.87 -5.19
C GLN A 83 -0.52 10.15 -3.69
N ILE A 84 -1.46 9.56 -2.93
CA ILE A 84 -1.49 9.67 -1.47
C ILE A 84 -0.42 8.75 -0.87
N ALA A 85 -0.38 7.50 -1.32
CA ALA A 85 0.37 6.45 -0.66
C ALA A 85 1.83 6.37 -1.08
N THR A 86 2.38 7.24 -1.94
CA THR A 86 3.77 7.07 -2.40
C THR A 86 4.61 8.33 -2.30
N PHE A 87 5.87 8.13 -1.89
CA PHE A 87 6.89 9.17 -1.81
C PHE A 87 8.24 8.65 -2.30
N SER A 88 9.15 9.58 -2.62
CA SER A 88 10.50 9.29 -3.16
C SER A 88 11.60 9.45 -2.12
#